data_AF-A0A327SQ91-F1
#
_entry.id   AF-A0A327SQ91-F1
#
_cell.length_a   1.000
_cell.length_b   1.000
_cell.length_c   1.000
_cell.angle_alpha   90.00
_cell.angle_beta   90.00
_cell.angle_gamma   90.00
#
_symmetry.space_group_name_H-M   'P 1'
#
loop_
_entity.id
_entity.type
_entity.pdbx_description
1 polymer ?
#
loop_
_entity_poly.entity_id
_entity_poly.type
_entity_poly.pdbx_seq_one_letter_code
_entity_poly.pdbx_strand_id
1 'polypeptide(L)'
;MRKNYKNAKRNLIFGFGTSLFVLLLSSVISYLSILQLLDSQQWVDHTSQVSSSLENLISRMKDAETGQRGYLLTGEETFLEPYTGSKEEVFNFYNAAQQLTSDNKSQQNDFPLLKKLIDEKFNIIEETIIDKKQGRSSTISTLVRGKAIMDSARMVIKTMNDREVKLMVIRNAKMNKFASLTPVFIGFAALTALLMTLFFYRKVQKNNSMAEKLGMELSEKKKTMERQIDKISDVAEKISNGDYSVRIDKRDLL
;
A
#
# COMPACT_ATOMS: atom_id res chain seq x y z
N MET A 1 -6.70 32.17 41.50
CA MET A 1 -5.70 31.23 40.95
C MET A 1 -6.26 29.86 40.50
N ARG A 2 -7.12 29.17 41.28
CA ARG A 2 -7.71 27.85 40.93
C ARG A 2 -8.40 27.75 39.55
N LYS A 3 -9.08 28.81 39.09
CA LYS A 3 -9.84 28.84 37.81
C LYS A 3 -8.90 28.76 36.59
N ASN A 4 -7.74 29.41 36.63
CA ASN A 4 -6.74 29.37 35.56
C ASN A 4 -6.05 28.00 35.46
N TYR A 5 -5.85 27.31 36.59
CA TYR A 5 -5.25 25.97 36.62
C TYR A 5 -6.18 24.89 36.03
N LYS A 6 -7.48 24.95 36.32
CA LYS A 6 -8.50 24.05 35.72
C LYS A 6 -8.60 24.23 34.20
N ASN A 7 -8.58 25.47 33.72
CA ASN A 7 -8.61 25.78 32.29
C ASN A 7 -7.33 25.32 31.58
N ALA A 8 -6.16 25.45 32.23
CA ALA A 8 -4.89 25.01 31.69
C ALA A 8 -4.80 23.47 31.53
N LYS A 9 -5.28 22.70 32.52
CA LYS A 9 -5.38 21.22 32.43
C LYS A 9 -6.40 20.79 31.37
N ARG A 10 -7.57 21.43 31.31
CA ARG A 10 -8.60 21.10 30.31
C ARG A 10 -8.09 21.31 28.88
N ASN A 11 -7.46 22.45 28.61
CA ASN A 11 -6.90 22.74 27.29
C ASN A 11 -5.74 21.80 26.90
N LEU A 12 -4.98 21.28 27.88
CA LEU A 12 -3.95 20.27 27.67
C LEU A 12 -4.54 18.92 27.23
N ILE A 13 -5.58 18.46 27.92
CA ILE A 13 -6.26 17.19 27.60
C ILE A 13 -6.91 17.28 26.21
N PHE A 14 -7.52 18.42 25.86
CA PHE A 14 -8.06 18.63 24.52
C PHE A 14 -6.97 18.66 23.44
N GLY A 15 -5.83 19.32 23.67
CA GLY A 15 -4.71 19.33 22.71
C GLY A 15 -4.09 17.95 22.49
N PHE A 16 -3.89 17.19 23.58
CA PHE A 16 -3.37 15.83 23.48
C PHE A 16 -4.39 14.87 22.84
N GLY A 17 -5.66 14.96 23.24
CA GLY A 17 -6.73 14.14 22.67
C GLY A 17 -6.95 14.40 21.18
N THR A 18 -6.91 15.66 20.75
CA THR A 18 -7.02 16.01 19.33
C THR A 18 -5.82 15.53 18.52
N SER A 19 -4.60 15.63 19.05
CA SER A 19 -3.40 15.11 18.39
C SER A 19 -3.44 13.60 18.25
N LEU A 20 -3.80 12.89 19.33
CA LEU A 20 -3.95 11.45 19.33
C LEU A 20 -5.06 11.00 18.38
N PHE A 21 -6.17 11.73 18.33
CA PHE A 21 -7.26 11.47 17.39
C PHE A 21 -6.82 11.63 15.94
N VAL A 22 -6.09 12.70 15.60
CA VAL A 22 -5.55 12.91 14.24
C VAL A 22 -4.56 11.81 13.86
N LEU A 23 -3.68 11.40 14.79
CA LEU A 23 -2.75 10.30 14.56
C LEU A 23 -3.46 8.96 14.33
N LEU A 24 -4.45 8.63 15.17
CA LEU A 24 -5.25 7.42 15.00
C LEU A 24 -6.02 7.43 13.68
N LEU A 25 -6.65 8.55 13.34
CA LEU A 25 -7.37 8.72 12.08
C LEU A 25 -6.44 8.56 10.88
N SER A 26 -5.25 9.18 10.91
CA SER A 26 -4.23 9.04 9.87
C SER A 26 -3.73 7.60 9.76
N SER A 27 -3.53 6.91 10.89
CA SER A 27 -3.10 5.51 10.90
C SER A 27 -4.15 4.61 10.25
N VAL A 28 -5.43 4.80 10.57
CA VAL A 28 -6.54 4.07 9.95
C VAL A 28 -6.61 4.34 8.44
N ILE A 29 -6.53 5.60 8.01
CA ILE A 29 -6.53 5.97 6.57
C ILE A 29 -5.33 5.34 5.85
N SER A 30 -4.14 5.39 6.46
CA SER A 30 -2.93 4.77 5.90
C SER A 30 -3.07 3.26 5.77
N TYR A 31 -3.60 2.59 6.80
CA TYR A 31 -3.82 1.16 6.78
C TYR A 31 -4.80 0.75 5.68
N LEU A 32 -5.93 1.45 5.54
CA LEU A 32 -6.89 1.24 4.46
C LEU A 32 -6.23 1.43 3.08
N SER A 33 -5.37 2.43 2.93
CA SER A 33 -4.68 2.69 1.66
C SER A 33 -3.68 1.60 1.29
N ILE A 34 -2.98 1.04 2.27
CA ILE A 34 -2.07 -0.11 2.06
C ILE A 34 -2.86 -1.32 1.59
N LEU A 35 -4.01 -1.62 2.19
CA LEU A 35 -4.86 -2.72 1.74
C LEU A 35 -5.33 -2.53 0.30
N GLN A 36 -5.67 -1.30 -0.09
CA GLN A 36 -6.04 -0.97 -1.47
C GLN A 36 -4.88 -1.14 -2.45
N LEU A 37 -3.66 -0.77 -2.05
CA LEU A 37 -2.47 -0.95 -2.88
C LEU A 37 -2.16 -2.43 -3.09
N LEU A 38 -2.30 -3.25 -2.05
CA LEU A 38 -2.12 -4.70 -2.13
C LEU A 38 -3.13 -5.36 -3.08
N ASP A 39 -4.41 -4.96 -3.03
CA ASP A 39 -5.44 -5.44 -3.96
C ASP A 39 -5.11 -5.03 -5.41
N SER A 40 -4.67 -3.77 -5.61
CA SER A 40 -4.25 -3.29 -6.93
C SER A 40 -3.08 -4.08 -7.51
N GLN A 41 -2.11 -4.44 -6.67
CA GLN A 41 -0.98 -5.29 -7.08
C GLN A 41 -1.45 -6.68 -7.49
N GLN A 42 -2.38 -7.29 -6.74
CA GLN A 42 -2.94 -8.59 -7.10
C GLN A 42 -3.62 -8.57 -8.48
N TRP A 43 -4.31 -7.49 -8.82
CA TRP A 43 -4.93 -7.34 -10.16
C TRP A 43 -3.90 -7.17 -11.29
N VAL A 44 -2.80 -6.47 -11.02
CA VAL A 44 -1.68 -6.36 -11.97
C VAL A 44 -1.05 -7.72 -12.20
N ASP A 45 -0.79 -8.47 -11.12
CA ASP A 45 -0.22 -9.81 -11.19
C ASP A 45 -1.16 -10.78 -11.94
N HIS A 46 -2.47 -10.72 -11.67
CA HIS A 46 -3.48 -11.50 -12.38
C HIS A 46 -3.50 -11.19 -13.89
N THR A 47 -3.53 -9.91 -14.26
CA THR A 47 -3.48 -9.47 -15.66
C THR A 47 -2.23 -9.98 -16.37
N SER A 48 -1.09 -9.96 -15.67
CA SER A 48 0.19 -10.47 -16.16
C SER A 48 0.15 -12.00 -16.37
N GLN A 49 -0.43 -12.76 -15.44
CA GLN A 49 -0.57 -14.22 -15.56
C GLN A 49 -1.46 -14.62 -16.73
N VAL A 50 -2.58 -13.93 -16.95
CA VAL A 50 -3.46 -14.17 -18.10
C VAL A 50 -2.73 -13.86 -19.40
N SER A 51 -2.10 -12.69 -19.49
CA SER A 51 -1.39 -12.24 -20.70
C SER A 51 -0.23 -13.18 -21.04
N SER A 52 0.57 -13.57 -20.04
CA SER A 52 1.64 -14.55 -20.18
C SER A 52 1.13 -15.91 -20.66
N SER A 53 0.01 -16.39 -20.14
CA SER A 53 -0.58 -17.66 -20.59
C SER A 53 -0.98 -17.57 -22.08
N LEU A 54 -1.63 -16.49 -22.49
CA LEU A 54 -2.03 -16.28 -23.89
C LEU A 54 -0.83 -16.07 -24.84
N GLU A 55 0.23 -15.40 -24.37
CA GLU A 55 1.47 -15.20 -25.12
C GLU A 55 2.26 -16.50 -25.29
N ASN A 56 2.34 -17.33 -24.25
CA ASN A 56 2.99 -18.63 -24.33
C ASN A 56 2.22 -19.59 -25.25
N LEU A 57 0.89 -19.56 -25.21
CA LEU A 57 0.03 -20.28 -26.15
C LEU A 57 0.40 -19.95 -27.60
N ILE A 58 0.40 -18.66 -27.96
CA ILE A 58 0.74 -18.27 -29.34
C ILE A 58 2.21 -18.52 -29.67
N SER A 59 3.10 -18.49 -28.67
CA SER A 59 4.51 -18.85 -28.84
C SER A 59 4.66 -20.30 -29.25
N ARG A 60 4.01 -21.24 -28.55
CA ARG A 60 4.07 -22.66 -28.89
C ARG A 60 3.42 -22.99 -30.23
N MET A 61 2.36 -22.28 -30.62
CA MET A 61 1.83 -22.39 -31.98
C MET A 61 2.84 -21.93 -33.05
N LYS A 62 3.63 -20.87 -32.78
CA LYS A 62 4.70 -20.41 -33.69
C LYS A 62 5.83 -21.42 -33.78
N ASP A 63 6.23 -22.02 -32.67
CA ASP A 63 7.29 -23.03 -32.63
C ASP A 63 6.90 -24.25 -33.46
N ALA A 64 5.66 -24.73 -33.30
CA ALA A 64 5.09 -25.81 -34.10
C ALA A 64 5.07 -25.49 -35.61
N GLU A 65 4.64 -24.28 -35.98
CA GLU A 65 4.68 -23.81 -37.37
C GLU A 65 6.11 -23.66 -37.91
N THR A 66 7.06 -23.25 -37.07
CA THR A 66 8.47 -23.13 -37.44
C THR A 66 9.08 -24.49 -37.72
N GLY A 67 8.82 -25.48 -36.85
CA GLY A 67 9.26 -26.85 -37.06
C GLY A 67 8.65 -27.49 -38.31
N GLN A 68 7.34 -27.30 -38.51
CA GLN A 68 6.66 -27.72 -39.74
C GLN A 68 7.31 -27.13 -41.00
N ARG A 69 7.56 -25.82 -41.04
CA ARG A 69 8.21 -25.18 -42.19
C ARG A 69 9.63 -25.70 -42.42
N GLY A 70 10.40 -25.90 -41.36
CA GLY A 70 11.73 -26.52 -41.43
C GLY A 70 11.66 -27.90 -42.10
N TYR A 71 10.76 -28.76 -41.62
CA TYR A 71 10.56 -30.09 -42.18
C TYR A 71 10.08 -30.08 -43.64
N LEU A 72 9.16 -29.19 -43.99
CA LEU A 72 8.70 -29.06 -45.38
C LEU A 72 9.83 -28.66 -46.34
N LEU A 73 10.77 -27.83 -45.87
CA LEU A 73 11.92 -27.36 -46.65
C LEU A 73 13.01 -28.42 -46.77
N THR A 74 13.38 -29.09 -45.68
CA THR A 74 14.55 -29.98 -45.63
C THR A 74 14.21 -31.45 -45.80
N GLY A 75 13.03 -31.88 -45.34
CA GLY A 75 12.66 -33.30 -45.21
C GLY A 75 13.26 -34.00 -43.98
N GLU A 76 14.05 -33.29 -43.17
CA GLU A 76 14.75 -33.85 -42.01
C GLU A 76 13.86 -33.85 -40.76
N GLU A 77 13.62 -35.02 -40.16
CA GLU A 77 12.70 -35.18 -39.02
C GLU A 77 13.11 -34.40 -37.75
N THR A 78 14.39 -34.03 -37.62
CA THR A 78 14.89 -33.20 -36.51
C THR A 78 14.19 -31.83 -36.45
N PHE A 79 13.72 -31.29 -37.58
CA PHE A 79 12.92 -30.06 -37.58
C PHE A 79 11.53 -30.24 -36.95
N LEU A 80 11.06 -31.47 -36.72
CA LEU A 80 9.77 -31.74 -36.05
C LEU A 80 9.87 -31.75 -34.52
N GLU A 81 11.06 -31.59 -33.94
CA GLU A 81 11.24 -31.48 -32.49
C GLU A 81 10.33 -30.39 -31.86
N PRO A 82 10.25 -29.14 -32.40
CA PRO A 82 9.39 -28.10 -31.84
C PRO A 82 7.88 -28.34 -32.06
N TYR A 83 7.51 -29.23 -32.98
CA TYR A 83 6.12 -29.63 -33.19
C TYR A 83 5.69 -30.73 -32.22
N THR A 84 6.60 -31.64 -31.86
CA THR A 84 6.30 -32.79 -31.01
C THR A 84 5.89 -32.32 -29.62
N GLY A 85 4.70 -32.73 -29.14
CA GLY A 85 4.15 -32.32 -27.84
C GLY A 85 3.58 -30.89 -27.79
N SER A 86 3.85 -30.04 -28.79
CA SER A 86 3.42 -28.64 -28.79
C SER A 86 1.90 -28.43 -28.69
N LYS A 87 1.09 -29.35 -29.25
CA LYS A 87 -0.37 -29.30 -29.14
C LYS A 87 -0.84 -29.39 -27.69
N GLU A 88 -0.25 -30.30 -26.93
CA GLU A 88 -0.57 -30.48 -25.51
C GLU A 88 -0.16 -29.24 -24.71
N GLU A 89 1.05 -28.72 -24.94
CA GLU A 89 1.51 -27.48 -24.30
C GLU A 89 0.60 -26.28 -24.60
N VAL A 90 0.18 -26.12 -25.85
CA VAL A 90 -0.79 -25.08 -26.26
C VAL A 90 -2.09 -25.22 -25.48
N PHE A 91 -2.61 -26.43 -25.31
CA PHE A 91 -3.82 -26.66 -24.52
C PHE A 91 -3.62 -26.44 -23.02
N ASN A 92 -2.44 -26.69 -22.48
CA ASN A 92 -2.11 -26.37 -21.08
C ASN A 92 -2.19 -24.86 -20.84
N PHE A 93 -1.60 -24.05 -21.72
CA PHE A 93 -1.70 -22.59 -21.62
C PHE A 93 -3.12 -22.07 -21.87
N TYR A 94 -3.85 -22.68 -22.81
CA TYR A 94 -5.26 -22.40 -23.05
C TYR A 94 -6.10 -22.62 -21.78
N ASN A 95 -5.95 -23.78 -21.13
CA ASN A 95 -6.70 -24.14 -19.93
C ASN A 95 -6.34 -23.23 -18.75
N ALA A 96 -5.05 -22.90 -18.59
CA ALA A 96 -4.61 -21.96 -17.57
C ALA A 96 -5.24 -20.57 -17.76
N ALA A 97 -5.21 -20.02 -18.98
CA ALA A 97 -5.86 -18.74 -19.28
C ALA A 97 -7.38 -18.81 -19.07
N GLN A 98 -8.02 -19.93 -19.43
CA GLN A 98 -9.46 -20.13 -19.24
C GLN A 98 -9.84 -20.18 -17.76
N GLN A 99 -9.05 -20.85 -16.94
CA GLN A 99 -9.28 -20.93 -15.50
C GLN A 99 -9.07 -19.57 -14.81
N LEU A 100 -7.99 -18.87 -15.16
CA LEU A 100 -7.68 -17.55 -14.62
C LEU A 100 -8.75 -16.50 -14.93
N THR A 101 -9.50 -16.67 -16.02
CA THR A 101 -10.55 -15.75 -16.48
C THR A 101 -11.97 -16.29 -16.27
N SER A 102 -12.15 -17.25 -15.36
CA SER A 102 -13.44 -17.91 -15.11
C SER A 102 -14.53 -16.97 -14.59
N ASP A 103 -14.16 -15.87 -13.96
CA ASP A 103 -15.06 -14.81 -13.48
C ASP A 103 -15.51 -13.85 -14.59
N ASN A 104 -14.87 -13.89 -15.76
CA ASN A 104 -15.07 -12.93 -16.84
C ASN A 104 -15.80 -13.55 -18.04
N LYS A 105 -17.12 -13.41 -18.08
CA LYS A 105 -17.97 -13.91 -19.18
C LYS A 105 -17.51 -13.46 -20.58
N SER A 106 -16.99 -12.23 -20.71
CA SER A 106 -16.54 -11.74 -22.01
C SER A 106 -15.27 -12.43 -22.48
N GLN A 107 -14.36 -12.79 -21.57
CA GLN A 107 -13.19 -13.61 -21.90
C GLN A 107 -13.62 -15.05 -22.23
N GLN A 108 -14.51 -15.64 -21.43
CA GLN A 108 -14.99 -17.01 -21.63
C GLN A 108 -15.61 -17.24 -23.02
N ASN A 109 -16.24 -16.21 -23.59
CA ASN A 109 -16.83 -16.29 -24.93
C ASN A 109 -15.80 -16.40 -26.07
N ASP A 110 -14.55 -16.00 -25.87
CA ASP A 110 -13.51 -16.05 -26.90
C ASP A 110 -12.82 -17.43 -26.97
N PHE A 111 -12.84 -18.20 -25.87
CA PHE A 111 -12.18 -19.51 -25.78
C PHE A 111 -12.69 -20.55 -26.79
N PRO A 112 -14.01 -20.72 -27.03
CA PRO A 112 -14.49 -21.66 -28.05
C PRO A 112 -13.95 -21.37 -29.45
N LEU A 113 -13.88 -20.08 -29.83
CA LEU A 113 -13.30 -19.67 -31.11
C LEU A 113 -11.79 -19.94 -31.14
N LEU A 114 -11.08 -19.59 -30.06
CA LEU A 114 -9.65 -19.84 -29.95
C LEU A 114 -9.31 -21.34 -30.04
N LYS A 115 -10.08 -22.20 -29.36
CA LYS A 115 -9.94 -23.66 -29.44
C LYS A 115 -10.10 -24.16 -30.88
N LYS A 116 -11.15 -23.69 -31.58
CA LYS A 116 -11.38 -24.05 -32.98
C LYS A 116 -10.18 -23.67 -33.86
N LEU A 117 -9.63 -22.46 -33.68
CA LEU A 117 -8.46 -21.99 -34.44
C LEU A 117 -7.20 -22.81 -34.12
N ILE A 118 -6.99 -23.18 -32.86
CA ILE A 118 -5.89 -24.06 -32.44
C ILE A 118 -6.02 -25.42 -33.13
N ASP A 119 -7.18 -26.08 -33.01
CA ASP A 119 -7.43 -27.40 -33.59
C ASP A 119 -7.25 -27.37 -35.11
N GLU A 120 -7.84 -26.39 -35.81
CA GLU A 120 -7.67 -26.25 -37.26
C GLU A 120 -6.21 -26.00 -37.67
N LYS A 121 -5.46 -25.21 -36.90
CA LYS A 121 -4.03 -24.96 -37.17
C LYS A 121 -3.20 -26.23 -37.05
N PHE A 122 -3.41 -26.99 -35.97
CA PHE A 122 -2.70 -28.25 -35.76
C PHE A 122 -3.06 -29.31 -36.81
N ASN A 123 -4.32 -29.37 -37.24
CA ASN A 123 -4.74 -30.27 -38.31
C ASN A 123 -4.03 -29.93 -39.64
N ILE A 124 -3.89 -28.64 -39.97
CA ILE A 124 -3.13 -28.21 -41.18
C ILE A 124 -1.66 -28.58 -41.06
N ILE A 125 -1.05 -28.38 -39.89
CA ILE A 125 0.35 -28.75 -39.66
C ILE A 125 0.52 -30.26 -39.90
N GLU A 126 -0.32 -31.08 -39.28
CA GLU A 126 -0.30 -32.53 -39.41
C GLU A 126 -0.52 -33.00 -40.87
N GLU A 127 -1.54 -32.45 -41.55
CA GLU A 127 -1.82 -32.74 -42.96
C GLU A 127 -0.59 -32.49 -43.84
N THR A 128 0.05 -31.33 -43.68
CA THR A 128 1.23 -30.98 -44.50
C THR A 128 2.46 -31.83 -44.20
N ILE A 129 2.65 -32.26 -42.95
CA ILE A 129 3.73 -33.19 -42.58
C ILE A 129 3.48 -34.56 -43.22
N ILE A 130 2.24 -35.05 -43.16
CA ILE A 130 1.85 -36.33 -43.76
C ILE A 130 2.05 -36.30 -45.28
N ASP A 131 1.60 -35.22 -45.95
CA ASP A 131 1.81 -35.04 -47.39
C ASP A 131 3.30 -35.14 -47.75
N LYS A 132 4.15 -34.40 -47.03
CA LYS A 132 5.60 -34.41 -47.25
C LYS A 132 6.21 -35.80 -47.03
N LYS A 133 5.81 -36.52 -45.97
CA LYS A 133 6.25 -37.91 -45.71
C LYS A 133 5.89 -38.88 -46.82
N GLN A 134 4.77 -38.64 -47.50
CA GLN A 134 4.31 -39.48 -48.61
C GLN A 134 4.83 -39.01 -49.98
N GLY A 135 5.77 -38.06 -50.01
CA GLY A 135 6.31 -37.51 -51.26
C GLY A 135 5.33 -36.60 -52.01
N ARG A 136 4.21 -36.23 -51.38
CA ARG A 136 3.24 -35.25 -51.93
C ARG A 136 3.70 -33.84 -51.58
N SER A 137 3.48 -32.90 -52.49
CA SER A 137 3.70 -31.48 -52.21
C SER A 137 2.46 -30.89 -51.57
N SER A 138 2.61 -30.19 -50.44
CA SER A 138 1.51 -29.45 -49.83
C SER A 138 1.07 -28.31 -50.75
N THR A 139 -0.24 -28.16 -50.94
CA THR A 139 -0.76 -27.13 -51.84
C THR A 139 -0.52 -25.74 -51.23
N ILE A 140 -0.15 -24.76 -52.05
CA ILE A 140 0.00 -23.35 -51.64
C ILE A 140 -1.26 -22.85 -50.90
N SER A 141 -2.45 -23.30 -51.32
CA SER A 141 -3.73 -22.99 -50.68
C SER A 141 -3.79 -23.43 -49.21
N THR A 142 -3.27 -24.61 -48.88
CA THR A 142 -3.22 -25.15 -47.51
C THR A 142 -2.33 -24.29 -46.62
N LEU A 143 -1.17 -23.85 -47.13
CA LEU A 143 -0.27 -22.96 -46.41
C LEU A 143 -0.87 -21.55 -46.21
N VAL A 144 -1.54 -21.00 -47.23
CA VAL A 144 -2.26 -19.72 -47.14
C VAL A 144 -3.39 -19.80 -46.10
N ARG A 145 -4.15 -20.89 -46.06
CA ARG A 145 -5.17 -21.14 -45.03
C ARG A 145 -4.55 -21.22 -43.64
N GLY A 146 -3.43 -21.94 -43.49
CA GLY A 146 -2.70 -22.05 -42.23
C GLY A 146 -2.20 -20.69 -41.71
N LYS A 147 -1.81 -19.78 -42.60
CA LYS A 147 -1.48 -18.39 -42.25
C LYS A 147 -2.71 -17.62 -41.77
N ALA A 148 -3.83 -17.69 -42.50
CA ALA A 148 -5.06 -16.98 -42.15
C ALA A 148 -5.61 -17.39 -40.77
N ILE A 149 -5.52 -18.68 -40.43
CA ILE A 149 -5.91 -19.20 -39.11
C ILE A 149 -4.99 -18.65 -38.03
N MET A 150 -3.67 -18.64 -38.27
CA MET A 150 -2.71 -18.10 -37.30
C MET A 150 -2.91 -16.61 -37.06
N ASP A 151 -3.18 -15.83 -38.12
CA ASP A 151 -3.49 -14.40 -38.00
C ASP A 151 -4.81 -14.18 -37.24
N SER A 152 -5.82 -15.02 -37.46
CA SER A 152 -7.07 -14.98 -36.69
C SER A 152 -6.85 -15.29 -35.21
N ALA A 153 -6.02 -16.30 -34.89
CA ALA A 153 -5.67 -16.64 -33.52
C ALA A 153 -4.95 -15.48 -32.80
N ARG A 154 -4.01 -14.82 -33.50
CA ARG A 154 -3.33 -13.61 -32.99
C ARG A 154 -4.32 -12.49 -32.70
N MET A 155 -5.31 -12.26 -33.56
CA MET A 155 -6.31 -11.21 -33.34
C MET A 155 -7.21 -11.51 -32.12
N VAL A 156 -7.63 -12.76 -31.94
CA VAL A 156 -8.42 -13.17 -30.77
C VAL A 156 -7.61 -12.95 -29.50
N ILE A 157 -6.38 -13.45 -29.44
CA ILE A 157 -5.49 -13.28 -28.28
C ILE A 157 -5.22 -11.79 -27.99
N LYS A 158 -4.96 -10.99 -29.02
CA LYS A 158 -4.80 -9.55 -28.85
C LYS A 158 -6.04 -8.90 -28.24
N THR A 159 -7.22 -9.27 -28.71
CA THR A 159 -8.50 -8.77 -28.17
C THR A 159 -8.68 -9.15 -26.71
N MET A 160 -8.32 -10.39 -26.35
CA MET A 160 -8.36 -10.87 -24.96
C MET A 160 -7.37 -10.09 -24.06
N ASN A 161 -6.14 -9.86 -24.52
CA ASN A 161 -5.14 -9.08 -23.79
C ASN A 161 -5.55 -7.61 -23.65
N ASP A 162 -6.04 -6.96 -24.72
CA ASP A 162 -6.52 -5.58 -24.68
C ASP A 162 -7.68 -5.43 -23.67
N ARG A 163 -8.52 -6.46 -23.53
CA ARG A 163 -9.61 -6.50 -22.55
C ARG A 163 -9.08 -6.62 -21.12
N GLU A 164 -8.10 -7.48 -20.85
CA GLU A 164 -7.48 -7.58 -19.52
C GLU A 164 -6.78 -6.27 -19.12
N VAL A 165 -5.98 -5.69 -20.02
CA VAL A 165 -5.31 -4.40 -19.77
C VAL A 165 -6.33 -3.31 -19.46
N LYS A 166 -7.44 -3.26 -20.21
CA LYS A 166 -8.51 -2.28 -19.95
C LYS A 166 -9.18 -2.51 -18.59
N LEU A 167 -9.46 -3.76 -18.21
CA LEU A 167 -10.03 -4.09 -16.90
C LEU A 167 -9.09 -3.72 -15.75
N MET A 168 -7.80 -4.01 -15.91
CA MET A 168 -6.74 -3.61 -14.97
C MET A 168 -6.71 -2.09 -14.78
N VAL A 169 -6.77 -1.31 -15.87
CA VAL A 169 -6.77 0.17 -15.80
C VAL A 169 -8.04 0.68 -15.10
N ILE A 170 -9.21 0.14 -15.41
CA ILE A 170 -10.47 0.52 -14.76
C ILE A 170 -10.44 0.22 -13.26
N ARG A 171 -9.90 -0.94 -12.88
CA ARG A 171 -9.74 -1.36 -11.47
C ARG A 171 -8.74 -0.43 -10.76
N ASN A 172 -7.56 -0.20 -11.32
CA ASN A 172 -6.55 0.72 -10.77
C ASN A 172 -7.09 2.15 -10.62
N ALA A 173 -7.83 2.67 -11.61
CA ALA A 173 -8.39 4.03 -11.56
C ALA A 173 -9.41 4.22 -10.43
N LYS A 174 -10.20 3.18 -10.10
CA LYS A 174 -11.09 3.19 -8.93
C LYS A 174 -10.30 3.25 -7.62
N MET A 175 -9.13 2.60 -7.55
CA MET A 175 -8.30 2.55 -6.34
C MET A 175 -7.44 3.80 -6.13
N ASN A 176 -6.88 4.38 -7.19
CA ASN A 176 -5.94 5.52 -7.10
C ASN A 176 -6.54 6.83 -6.59
N LYS A 177 -7.87 7.02 -6.69
CA LYS A 177 -8.53 8.23 -6.16
C LYS A 177 -8.35 8.39 -4.65
N PHE A 178 -8.21 7.29 -3.91
CA PHE A 178 -8.01 7.32 -2.47
C PHE A 178 -6.52 7.33 -2.08
N ALA A 179 -5.69 6.56 -2.79
CA ALA A 179 -4.25 6.45 -2.52
C ALA A 179 -3.48 7.78 -2.67
N SER A 180 -3.93 8.70 -3.54
CA SER A 180 -3.28 10.00 -3.76
C SER A 180 -3.48 11.01 -2.62
N LEU A 181 -4.51 10.86 -1.79
CA LEU A 181 -4.78 11.75 -0.66
C LEU A 181 -4.04 11.32 0.62
N THR A 182 -3.68 10.04 0.73
CA THR A 182 -3.05 9.44 1.91
C THR A 182 -1.72 10.11 2.32
N PRO A 183 -0.78 10.42 1.41
CA PRO A 183 0.47 11.10 1.77
C PRO A 183 0.23 12.49 2.36
N VAL A 184 -0.80 13.20 1.89
CA VAL A 184 -1.16 14.53 2.38
C VAL A 184 -1.68 14.44 3.82
N PHE A 185 -2.53 13.46 4.13
CA PHE A 185 -3.02 13.24 5.49
C PHE A 185 -1.91 12.83 6.46
N ILE A 186 -1.00 11.95 6.03
CA ILE A 186 0.16 11.55 6.84
C ILE A 186 1.06 12.77 7.09
N GLY A 187 1.33 13.58 6.07
CA GLY A 187 2.10 14.82 6.22
C GLY A 187 1.45 15.81 7.18
N PHE A 188 0.12 15.98 7.12
CA PHE A 188 -0.62 16.84 8.04
C PHE A 188 -0.62 16.31 9.48
N ALA A 189 -0.77 14.99 9.67
CA ALA A 189 -0.69 14.35 10.97
C ALA A 189 0.72 14.49 11.60
N ALA A 190 1.77 14.31 10.80
CA ALA A 190 3.14 14.52 11.24
C ALA A 190 3.39 15.98 11.65
N LEU A 191 2.93 16.94 10.83
CA LEU A 191 3.10 18.36 11.11
C LEU A 191 2.37 18.78 12.39
N THR A 192 1.13 18.34 12.57
CA THR A 192 0.33 18.63 13.78
C THR A 192 0.96 18.03 15.04
N ALA A 193 1.48 16.80 14.96
CA ALA A 193 2.21 16.18 16.07
C ALA A 193 3.49 16.96 16.44
N LEU A 194 4.22 17.46 15.45
CA LEU A 194 5.43 18.26 15.64
C LEU A 194 5.11 19.60 16.32
N LEU A 195 4.09 20.31 15.83
CA LEU A 195 3.62 21.58 16.41
C LEU A 195 3.14 21.40 17.85
N MET A 196 2.42 20.31 18.13
CA MET A 196 1.97 19.98 19.48
C MET A 196 3.15 19.68 20.39
N THR A 197 4.10 18.85 19.96
CA THR A 197 5.32 18.55 20.72
C THR A 197 6.07 19.85 21.08
N LEU A 198 6.23 20.77 20.13
CA LEU A 198 6.87 22.07 20.36
C LEU A 198 6.07 22.95 21.34
N PHE A 199 4.75 22.99 21.21
CA PHE A 199 3.87 23.73 22.10
C PHE A 199 3.95 23.19 23.54
N PHE A 200 3.92 21.87 23.71
CA PHE A 200 4.06 21.21 25.01
C PHE A 200 5.43 21.47 25.63
N TYR A 201 6.50 21.32 24.84
CA TYR A 201 7.87 21.61 25.29
C TYR A 201 7.98 23.04 25.85
N ARG A 202 7.47 24.04 25.11
CA ARG A 202 7.44 25.44 25.55
C ARG A 202 6.60 25.65 26.80
N LYS A 203 5.44 25.00 26.90
CA LYS A 203 4.54 25.14 28.05
C LYS A 203 5.13 24.51 29.31
N VAL A 204 5.80 23.36 29.20
CA VAL A 204 6.46 22.69 30.32
C VAL A 204 7.64 23.53 30.84
N GLN A 205 8.48 24.07 29.97
CA GLN A 205 9.56 24.99 30.39
C GLN A 205 9.02 26.21 31.16
N LYS A 206 7.94 26.83 30.66
CA LYS A 206 7.31 27.97 31.35
C LYS A 206 6.70 27.57 32.70
N ASN A 207 6.18 26.35 32.82
CA ASN A 207 5.61 25.87 34.07
C ASN A 207 6.69 25.55 35.11
N ASN A 208 7.82 24.95 34.71
CA ASN A 208 8.94 24.67 35.61
C ASN A 208 9.55 25.94 36.20
N SER A 209 9.79 26.96 35.36
CA SER A 209 10.29 28.26 35.86
C SER A 209 9.32 28.96 36.81
N MET A 210 8.01 28.78 36.63
CA MET A 210 7.01 29.28 37.58
C MET A 210 7.03 28.49 38.91
N ALA A 211 7.24 27.17 38.84
CA ALA A 211 7.34 26.32 40.02
C ALA A 211 8.59 26.64 40.85
N GLU A 212 9.72 26.91 40.19
CA GLU A 212 10.96 27.35 40.86
C GLU A 212 10.75 28.69 41.59
N LYS A 213 10.15 29.70 40.93
CA LYS A 213 9.85 30.99 41.57
C LYS A 213 8.95 30.84 42.79
N LEU A 214 7.92 29.99 42.69
CA LEU A 214 7.01 29.73 43.81
C LEU A 214 7.73 29.02 44.97
N GLY A 215 8.65 28.10 44.67
CA GLY A 215 9.50 27.46 45.67
C GLY A 215 10.41 28.45 46.40
N MET A 216 10.99 29.40 45.67
CA MET A 216 11.80 30.48 46.25
C MET A 216 10.96 31.38 47.16
N GLU A 217 9.78 31.83 46.72
CA GLU A 217 8.89 32.69 47.52
C GLU A 217 8.42 31.99 48.82
N LEU A 218 8.12 30.69 48.74
CA LEU A 218 7.77 29.89 49.92
C LEU A 218 8.97 29.73 50.87
N SER A 219 10.18 29.53 50.34
CA SER A 219 11.40 29.44 51.15
C SER A 219 11.68 30.77 51.87
N GLU A 220 11.53 31.90 51.18
CA GLU A 220 11.66 33.22 51.80
C GLU A 220 10.62 33.44 52.91
N LYS A 221 9.33 33.18 52.63
CA LYS A 221 8.26 33.31 53.63
C LYS A 221 8.48 32.41 54.84
N LYS A 222 8.98 31.19 54.62
CA LYS A 222 9.32 30.26 55.71
C LYS A 222 10.42 30.85 56.59
N LYS A 223 11.50 31.36 55.99
CA LYS A 223 12.59 32.04 56.72
C LYS A 223 12.12 33.27 57.48
N THR A 224 11.18 34.04 56.93
CA THR A 224 10.63 35.22 57.63
C THR A 224 9.79 34.79 58.83
N MET A 225 8.97 33.75 58.67
CA MET A 225 8.14 33.20 59.75
C MET A 225 9.00 32.60 60.86
N GLU A 226 10.07 31.86 60.52
CA GLU A 226 11.03 31.34 61.51
C GLU A 226 11.65 32.49 62.31
N ARG A 227 12.10 33.57 61.64
CA ARG A 227 12.60 34.77 62.33
C ARG A 227 11.56 35.46 63.21
N GLN A 228 10.29 35.48 62.80
CA GLN A 228 9.20 36.04 63.60
C GLN A 228 8.93 35.19 64.86
N ILE A 229 8.94 33.87 64.73
CA ILE A 229 8.76 32.95 65.86
C ILE A 229 9.92 33.10 66.86
N ASP A 230 11.16 33.16 66.38
CA ASP A 230 12.33 33.36 67.24
C ASP A 230 12.25 34.68 68.03
N LYS A 231 11.87 35.77 67.36
CA LYS A 231 11.67 37.08 68.01
C LYS A 231 10.54 37.06 69.04
N ILE A 232 9.41 36.41 68.74
CA ILE A 232 8.29 36.27 69.67
C ILE A 232 8.71 35.41 70.86
N SER A 233 9.47 34.34 70.64
CA SER A 233 9.99 33.48 71.69
C SER A 233 10.95 34.22 72.62
N ASP A 234 11.90 34.99 72.07
CA ASP A 234 12.85 35.82 72.84
C ASP A 234 12.12 36.86 73.71
N VAL A 235 11.08 37.49 73.16
CA VAL A 235 10.26 38.44 73.93
C VAL A 235 9.43 37.73 75.01
N ALA A 236 8.84 36.56 74.69
CA ALA A 236 8.08 35.78 75.66
C ALA A 236 8.97 35.29 76.82
N GLU A 237 10.22 34.92 76.54
CA GLU A 237 11.22 34.53 77.53
C GLU A 237 11.61 35.70 78.45
N LYS A 238 11.85 36.89 77.89
CA LYS A 238 12.13 38.12 78.67
C LYS A 238 10.97 38.52 79.58
N ILE A 239 9.74 38.41 79.08
CA ILE A 239 8.52 38.65 79.88
C ILE A 239 8.38 37.59 80.98
N SER A 240 8.63 36.31 80.68
CA SER A 240 8.59 35.22 81.66
C SER A 240 9.61 35.38 82.78
N ASN A 241 10.77 35.98 82.48
CA ASN A 241 11.82 36.30 83.45
C ASN A 241 11.57 37.62 84.23
N GLY A 242 10.40 38.25 84.04
CA GLY A 242 9.94 39.41 84.82
C GLY A 242 10.24 40.78 84.21
N ASP A 243 10.78 40.86 83.00
CA ASP A 243 11.00 42.12 82.29
C ASP A 243 9.77 42.50 81.44
N TYR A 244 8.83 43.19 82.07
CA TYR A 244 7.59 43.67 81.44
C TYR A 244 7.77 45.00 80.69
N SER A 245 8.99 45.53 80.59
CA SER A 245 9.27 46.79 79.87
C SER A 245 9.37 46.59 78.34
N VAL A 246 9.54 45.34 77.90
CA VAL A 246 9.67 44.97 76.49
C VAL A 246 8.31 45.01 75.79
N ARG A 247 8.17 45.87 74.77
CA ARG A 247 6.99 45.94 73.90
C ARG A 247 7.37 45.49 72.50
N ILE A 248 6.55 44.62 71.90
CA ILE A 248 6.68 44.24 70.49
C ILE A 248 6.15 45.40 69.65
N ASP A 249 7.02 46.15 68.96
CA ASP A 249 6.59 47.08 67.92
C ASP A 249 6.30 46.28 66.64
N LYS A 250 5.26 46.67 65.90
CA LYS A 250 4.88 46.07 64.62
C LYS A 250 6.00 46.21 63.57
N ARG A 251 6.93 47.14 63.78
CA ARG A 251 8.15 47.32 62.98
C ARG A 251 9.21 46.25 63.24
N ASP A 252 9.20 45.61 64.41
CA ASP A 252 10.19 44.59 64.77
C ASP A 252 9.84 43.21 64.19
N LEU A 253 8.61 43.03 63.68
CA LEU A 253 8.10 41.79 63.11
C LEU A 253 8.02 41.79 61.57
N LEU A 254 8.33 42.89 60.89
CA LEU A 254 8.44 42.97 59.42
C LEU A 254 9.87 42.63 58.96
#